data_AF-A0A1Y1Q7D3-F1
#
_entry.id   AF-A0A1Y1Q7D3-F1
#
_cell.length_a   1.000
_cell.length_b   1.000
_cell.length_c   1.000
_cell.angle_alpha   90.00
_cell.angle_beta   90.00
_cell.angle_gamma   90.00
#
_symmetry.space_group_name_H-M   'P 1'
#
loop_
_entity.id
_entity.type
_entity.pdbx_description
1 polymer ?
#
loop_
_entity_poly.entity_id
_entity_poly.type
_entity_poly.pdbx_seq_one_letter_code
_entity_poly.pdbx_strand_id
1 'polypeptide(L)'
;MNAIKLVSATVLAISLSACNETKPSPVAPIVGGDRDAHGCIGSAGYSWCQATNQCERPWELAKQRQFELTPEAFDKFCQNKK
;
A
#
# COMPACT_ATOMS: atom_id res chain seq x y z
N MET A 1 8.83 -34.27 48.15
CA MET A 1 7.80 -35.26 48.52
C MET A 1 6.85 -34.61 49.52
N ASN A 2 5.77 -33.97 49.06
CA ASN A 2 4.63 -33.68 49.93
C ASN A 2 3.39 -34.19 49.20
N ALA A 3 2.74 -35.14 49.84
CA ALA A 3 1.68 -35.94 49.28
C ALA A 3 0.36 -35.55 49.95
N ILE A 4 -0.76 -35.79 49.22
CA ILE A 4 -2.06 -36.23 49.76
C ILE A 4 -2.93 -35.12 50.40
N LYS A 5 -4.22 -34.89 50.08
CA LYS A 5 -5.26 -35.55 49.25
C LYS A 5 -6.53 -34.65 49.23
N LEU A 6 -7.38 -34.79 48.20
CA LEU A 6 -8.88 -34.85 48.18
C LEU A 6 -9.69 -33.83 49.01
N VAL A 7 -10.82 -33.19 48.63
CA VAL A 7 -11.96 -33.35 47.70
C VAL A 7 -12.54 -31.91 47.60
N SER A 8 -13.16 -31.40 46.54
CA SER A 8 -14.57 -31.63 46.24
C SER A 8 -15.03 -30.58 45.23
N ALA A 9 -15.95 -31.03 44.38
CA ALA A 9 -16.60 -30.30 43.31
C ALA A 9 -17.10 -28.88 43.68
N THR A 10 -16.74 -27.91 42.84
CA THR A 10 -17.67 -26.87 42.40
C THR A 10 -17.49 -26.66 40.89
N VAL A 11 -18.41 -27.28 40.15
CA VAL A 11 -18.70 -26.98 38.76
C VAL A 11 -19.26 -25.57 38.67
N LEU A 12 -18.68 -24.70 37.85
CA LEU A 12 -19.44 -23.86 36.93
C LEU A 12 -18.53 -23.28 35.84
N ALA A 13 -18.78 -23.70 34.60
CA ALA A 13 -18.47 -22.95 33.39
C ALA A 13 -18.96 -21.50 33.57
N ILE A 14 -18.34 -20.47 32.98
CA ILE A 14 -18.50 -20.14 31.56
C ILE A 14 -17.25 -19.38 31.11
N SER A 15 -16.47 -19.98 30.22
CA SER A 15 -15.52 -19.27 29.36
C SER A 15 -16.30 -18.41 28.36
N LEU A 16 -16.40 -17.10 28.60
CA LEU A 16 -16.91 -16.15 27.60
C LEU A 16 -15.83 -15.91 26.54
N SER A 17 -15.62 -16.89 25.67
CA SER A 17 -14.98 -16.66 24.38
C SER A 17 -16.03 -16.02 23.47
N ALA A 18 -16.10 -14.69 23.45
CA ALA A 18 -16.88 -13.97 22.45
C ALA A 18 -16.22 -14.16 21.07
N CYS A 19 -16.66 -15.15 20.30
CA CYS A 19 -16.36 -15.22 18.88
C CYS A 19 -17.19 -14.16 18.17
N ASN A 20 -16.62 -12.98 17.93
CA ASN A 20 -17.23 -12.00 17.04
C ASN A 20 -16.91 -12.41 15.59
N GLU A 21 -17.81 -13.17 14.96
CA GLU A 21 -17.76 -13.45 13.52
C GLU A 21 -18.00 -12.13 12.77
N THR A 22 -16.92 -11.39 12.54
CA THR A 22 -16.95 -10.23 11.66
C THR A 22 -17.05 -10.79 10.24
N LYS A 23 -18.27 -10.88 9.69
CA LYS A 23 -18.44 -11.15 8.26
C LYS A 23 -17.60 -10.10 7.51
N PRO A 24 -16.58 -10.50 6.72
CA PRO A 24 -15.87 -9.54 5.91
C PRO A 24 -16.88 -8.95 4.93
N SER A 25 -17.26 -7.69 5.18
CA SER A 25 -17.97 -6.90 4.17
C SER A 25 -17.08 -6.86 2.93
N PRO A 26 -17.62 -6.87 1.70
CA PRO A 26 -16.81 -6.75 0.51
C PRO A 26 -15.94 -5.50 0.62
N VAL A 27 -14.62 -5.70 0.79
CA VAL A 27 -13.67 -4.60 0.84
C VAL A 27 -13.68 -4.01 -0.56
N ALA A 28 -14.28 -2.83 -0.69
CA ALA A 28 -14.20 -2.09 -1.94
C ALA A 28 -12.71 -1.91 -2.29
N PRO A 29 -12.31 -2.16 -3.54
CA PRO A 29 -10.92 -1.98 -3.94
C PRO A 29 -10.50 -0.53 -3.66
N ILE A 30 -9.35 -0.37 -3.02
CA ILE A 30 -8.80 0.96 -2.74
C ILE A 30 -8.34 1.56 -4.07
N VAL A 31 -9.05 2.60 -4.53
CA VAL A 31 -8.66 3.36 -5.72
C VAL A 31 -7.50 4.31 -5.39
N GLY A 32 -6.56 4.48 -6.32
CA GLY A 32 -5.42 5.39 -6.16
C GLY A 32 -4.31 4.88 -5.21
N GLY A 33 -4.38 3.61 -4.79
CA GLY A 33 -3.32 2.94 -4.03
C GLY A 33 -2.23 2.31 -4.93
N ASP A 34 -2.38 2.39 -6.25
CA ASP A 34 -1.46 1.83 -7.23
C ASP A 34 -0.11 2.54 -7.18
N ARG A 35 0.97 1.75 -7.16
CA ARG A 35 2.35 2.21 -7.24
C ARG A 35 3.13 1.32 -8.18
N ASP A 36 3.95 1.91 -9.03
CA ASP A 36 4.91 1.18 -9.86
C ASP A 36 6.14 0.72 -9.04
N ALA A 37 7.13 0.12 -9.72
CA ALA A 37 8.37 -0.35 -9.10
C ALA A 37 9.22 0.77 -8.46
N HIS A 38 8.99 2.03 -8.86
CA HIS A 38 9.64 3.22 -8.31
C HIS A 38 8.78 3.91 -7.24
N GLY A 39 7.58 3.39 -6.95
CA GLY A 39 6.65 3.99 -6.02
C GLY A 39 5.79 5.11 -6.61
N CYS A 40 5.85 5.33 -7.93
CA CYS A 40 5.07 6.38 -8.59
C CYS A 40 3.61 5.97 -8.72
N ILE A 41 2.71 6.92 -8.43
CA ILE A 41 1.27 6.73 -8.52
C ILE A 41 0.80 7.19 -9.91
N GLY A 42 0.68 6.25 -10.83
CA GLY A 42 0.31 6.54 -12.23
C GLY A 42 -1.06 7.19 -12.33
N SER A 43 -2.03 6.77 -11.52
CA SER A 43 -3.38 7.37 -11.46
C SER A 43 -3.38 8.84 -11.02
N ALA A 44 -2.36 9.30 -10.29
CA ALA A 44 -2.17 10.69 -9.91
C ALA A 44 -1.32 11.50 -10.92
N GLY A 45 -0.85 10.83 -11.99
CA GLY A 45 -0.08 11.43 -13.06
C GLY A 45 1.43 11.49 -12.84
N TYR A 46 1.93 10.69 -11.90
CA TYR A 46 3.36 10.59 -11.64
C TYR A 46 4.01 9.52 -12.51
N SER A 47 5.15 9.87 -13.09
CA SER A 47 6.01 8.97 -13.86
C SER A 47 7.43 9.04 -13.34
N TRP A 48 8.11 7.89 -13.26
CA TRP A 48 9.51 7.85 -12.88
C TRP A 48 10.40 8.64 -13.85
N CYS A 49 11.30 9.44 -13.29
CA CYS A 49 12.30 10.19 -14.04
C CYS A 49 13.70 9.84 -13.54
N GLN A 50 14.47 9.06 -14.33
CA GLN A 50 15.82 8.66 -13.91
C GLN A 50 16.76 9.87 -13.75
N ALA A 51 16.61 10.92 -14.56
CA ALA A 51 17.43 12.14 -14.48
C ALA A 51 17.25 12.92 -13.17
N THR A 52 16.05 12.96 -12.59
CA THR A 52 15.78 13.63 -11.30
C THR A 52 15.72 12.66 -10.13
N ASN A 53 15.73 11.35 -10.42
CA ASN A 53 15.57 10.25 -9.48
C ASN A 53 14.32 10.38 -8.61
N GLN A 54 13.23 10.86 -9.23
CA GLN A 54 11.96 11.18 -8.57
C GLN A 54 10.77 10.83 -9.47
N CYS A 55 9.61 10.73 -8.85
CA CYS A 55 8.34 10.66 -9.55
C CYS A 55 7.91 12.07 -9.95
N GLU A 56 7.92 12.36 -11.25
CA GLU A 56 7.61 13.68 -11.81
C GLU A 56 6.26 13.67 -12.52
N ARG A 57 5.58 14.81 -12.56
CA ARG A 57 4.40 15.00 -13.41
C ARG A 57 4.87 15.56 -14.76
N PRO A 58 4.74 14.85 -15.88
CA PRO A 58 5.33 15.26 -17.15
C PRO A 58 4.98 16.70 -17.59
N TRP A 59 3.75 17.16 -17.31
CA TRP A 59 3.29 18.50 -17.67
C TRP A 59 3.88 19.62 -16.80
N GLU A 60 4.10 19.37 -15.51
CA GLU A 60 4.75 20.34 -14.63
C GLU A 60 6.23 20.44 -14.97
N LEU A 61 6.87 19.28 -15.16
CA LEU A 61 8.29 19.21 -15.51
C LEU A 61 8.55 19.85 -16.88
N ALA A 62 7.70 19.57 -17.89
CA ALA A 62 7.79 20.19 -19.21
C ALA A 62 7.70 21.73 -19.13
N LYS A 63 6.75 22.25 -18.33
CA LYS A 63 6.62 23.70 -18.09
C LYS A 63 7.85 24.29 -17.40
N GLN A 64 8.39 23.61 -16.39
CA GLN A 64 9.55 24.08 -15.60
C GLN A 64 10.88 24.00 -16.37
N ARG A 65 11.06 22.95 -17.18
CA ARG A 65 12.29 22.65 -17.92
C ARG A 65 12.24 23.08 -19.38
N GLN A 66 11.10 23.62 -19.81
CA GLN A 66 10.88 24.19 -21.14
C GLN A 66 11.12 23.18 -22.27
N PHE A 67 10.53 21.99 -22.16
CA PHE A 67 10.48 21.01 -23.25
C PHE A 67 9.03 20.72 -23.66
N GLU A 68 8.87 20.08 -24.81
CA GLU A 68 7.55 19.75 -25.38
C GLU A 68 6.81 18.71 -24.53
N LEU A 69 5.51 18.88 -24.29
CA LEU A 69 4.72 17.91 -23.52
C LEU A 69 4.37 16.68 -24.37
N THR A 70 5.36 15.83 -24.63
CA THR A 70 5.22 14.53 -25.31
C THR A 70 5.89 13.41 -24.51
N PRO A 71 5.43 12.15 -24.62
CA PRO A 71 6.08 11.01 -23.99
C PRO A 71 7.55 10.88 -24.39
N GLU A 72 7.88 11.14 -25.65
CA GLU A 72 9.23 11.02 -26.18
C GLU A 72 10.15 12.11 -25.61
N ALA A 73 9.67 13.35 -25.50
CA ALA A 73 10.44 14.44 -24.92
C ALA A 73 10.64 14.22 -23.40
N PHE A 74 9.63 13.70 -22.71
CA PHE A 74 9.75 13.33 -21.30
C PHE A 74 10.78 12.22 -21.09
N ASP A 75 10.71 11.13 -21.86
CA ASP A 75 11.68 10.02 -21.70
C ASP A 75 13.09 10.43 -22.08
N LYS A 76 13.23 11.29 -23.10
CA LYS A 76 14.52 11.88 -23.46
C LYS A 76 15.08 12.74 -22.34
N PHE A 77 14.26 13.59 -21.71
CA PHE A 77 14.67 14.40 -20.56
C PHE A 77 15.04 13.51 -19.38
N CYS A 78 14.19 12.54 -19.07
CA CYS A 78 14.33 11.65 -17.93
C CYS A 78 15.36 10.55 -18.12
N GLN A 79 15.89 10.36 -19.33
CA GLN A 79 16.82 9.28 -19.68
C GLN A 79 16.23 7.89 -19.43
N ASN A 80 14.89 7.79 -19.53
CA ASN A 80 14.20 6.50 -19.43
C ASN A 80 14.46 5.73 -20.73
N LYS A 81 14.84 4.47 -20.62
CA LYS A 81 14.91 3.56 -21.76
C LYS A 81 13.52 2.94 -21.96
N LYS A 82 12.89 3.20 -23.10
CA LYS A 82 11.70 2.46 -23.54
C LYS A 82 12.08 1.09 -24.07
#